data_AF-S8F5S8-F1
#
_entry.id   AF-S8F5S8-F1
#
_cell.length_a   1.000
_cell.length_b   1.000
_cell.length_c   1.000
_cell.angle_alpha   90.00
_cell.angle_beta   90.00
_cell.angle_gamma   90.00
#
_symmetry.space_group_name_H-M   'P 1'
#
loop_
_entity.id
_entity.type
_entity.pdbx_description
1 polymer ?
#
loop_
_entity_poly.entity_id
_entity_poly.type
_entity_poly.pdbx_seq_one_letter_code
_entity_poly.pdbx_strand_id
1 'polypeptide(L)'
;RGVPGVRQHLWQYHQSHLVRDAHGKYVCQWLTSTGHACAMTISDLDNLARHMASVHLKLTAQKCPTCGSHFSRTDALLRHCRKCG
;
A
#
# COMPACT_ATOMS: atom_id res chain seq x y z
N ARG A 1 1.21 -8.09 -7.95
CA ARG A 1 1.54 -7.14 -9.03
C ARG A 1 1.55 -5.75 -8.43
N GLY A 2 2.57 -4.93 -8.72
CA GLY A 2 2.63 -3.54 -8.25
C GLY A 2 1.46 -2.71 -8.78
N VAL A 3 1.25 -1.51 -8.25
CA VAL A 3 0.24 -0.56 -8.74
C VAL A 3 1.00 0.49 -9.58
N PRO A 4 1.16 0.29 -10.91
CA PRO A 4 2.14 1.04 -11.69
C PRO A 4 1.86 2.55 -11.70
N GLY A 5 0.58 2.93 -11.72
CA GLY A 5 0.17 4.33 -11.69
C GLY A 5 0.59 5.06 -10.42
N VAL A 6 0.45 4.43 -9.24
CA VAL A 6 0.85 5.05 -7.97
C VAL A 6 2.38 5.19 -7.89
N ARG A 7 3.13 4.19 -8.36
CA ARG A 7 4.59 4.28 -8.44
C ARG A 7 5.03 5.42 -9.35
N GLN A 8 4.44 5.49 -10.55
CA GLN A 8 4.77 6.53 -11.53
C GLN A 8 4.46 7.91 -10.98
N HIS A 9 3.28 8.09 -10.38
CA HIS A 9 2.88 9.34 -9.71
C HIS A 9 3.89 9.75 -8.63
N LEU A 10 4.27 8.83 -7.74
CA LEU A 10 5.23 9.09 -6.68
C LEU A 10 6.57 9.54 -7.24
N TRP A 11 7.07 8.87 -8.28
CA TRP A 11 8.32 9.24 -8.91
C TRP A 11 8.25 10.61 -9.60
N GLN A 12 7.17 10.90 -10.31
CA GLN A 12 7.04 12.15 -11.06
C GLN A 12 6.82 13.38 -10.16
N TYR A 13 5.96 13.26 -9.16
CA TYR A 13 5.51 14.42 -8.37
C TYR A 13 6.09 14.46 -6.95
N HIS A 14 6.63 13.35 -6.46
CA HIS A 14 7.08 13.23 -5.08
C HIS A 14 8.50 12.66 -4.94
N GLN A 15 9.27 12.51 -6.01
CA GLN A 15 10.65 11.96 -5.96
C GLN A 15 11.52 12.61 -4.88
N SER A 16 11.45 13.93 -4.73
CA SER A 16 12.24 14.70 -3.74
C SER A 16 11.72 14.58 -2.32
N HIS A 17 10.47 14.17 -2.12
CA HIS A 17 9.83 14.02 -0.81
C HIS A 17 9.87 12.58 -0.29
N LEU A 18 10.49 11.66 -1.06
CA LEU A 18 10.69 10.28 -0.63
C LEU A 18 11.80 10.22 0.43
N VAL A 19 11.39 10.09 1.69
CA VAL A 19 12.31 9.97 2.82
C VAL A 19 12.84 8.53 2.91
N ARG A 20 14.13 8.41 3.21
CA ARG A 20 14.78 7.13 3.52
C ARG A 20 15.35 7.13 4.94
N ASP A 21 15.35 5.97 5.57
CA ASP A 21 15.99 5.76 6.87
C ASP A 21 17.51 5.56 6.73
N ALA A 22 18.20 5.35 7.86
CA ALA A 22 19.64 5.10 7.90
C ALA A 22 20.07 3.83 7.14
N HIS A 23 19.15 2.90 6.89
CA HIS A 23 19.39 1.68 6.10
C HIS A 23 18.98 1.84 4.63
N GLY A 24 18.63 3.04 4.20
CA GLY A 24 18.19 3.33 2.85
C GLY A 24 16.79 2.83 2.52
N LYS A 25 16.01 2.37 3.50
CA LYS A 25 14.62 1.95 3.31
C LYS A 25 13.70 3.17 3.25
N TYR A 26 12.66 3.12 2.44
CA TYR A 26 11.70 4.20 2.31
C TYR A 26 10.81 4.30 3.55
N VAL A 27 10.58 5.53 4.03
CA VAL A 27 9.68 5.80 5.14
C VAL A 27 8.40 6.45 4.60
N CYS A 28 7.26 5.85 4.89
CA CYS A 28 5.96 6.41 4.47
C CYS A 28 5.63 7.66 5.28
N GLN A 29 5.59 8.81 4.61
CA GLN A 29 5.27 10.11 5.22
C GLN A 29 3.79 10.51 5.10
N TRP A 30 2.90 9.55 4.82
CA TRP A 30 1.48 9.85 4.67
C TRP A 30 0.89 10.40 5.96
N LEU A 31 0.29 11.59 5.91
CA LEU A 31 -0.38 12.19 7.05
C LEU A 31 -1.70 11.49 7.32
N THR A 32 -1.82 10.89 8.49
CA THR A 32 -3.05 10.21 8.92
C THR A 32 -4.04 11.19 9.54
N SER A 33 -5.27 10.74 9.75
CA SER A 33 -6.31 11.55 10.39
C SER A 33 -5.99 11.97 11.83
N THR A 34 -5.01 11.34 12.48
CA THR A 34 -4.54 11.71 13.81
C THR A 34 -3.48 12.82 13.79
N GLY A 35 -3.16 13.36 12.61
CA GLY A 35 -2.12 14.39 12.44
C GLY A 35 -0.69 13.86 12.48
N HIS A 36 -0.50 12.54 12.55
CA HIS A 36 0.81 11.91 12.55
C HIS A 36 1.12 11.26 11.20
N ALA A 37 2.39 11.25 10.82
CA ALA A 37 2.87 10.49 9.67
C ALA A 37 2.73 8.98 9.91
N CYS A 38 2.45 8.21 8.87
CA CYS A 38 2.37 6.75 8.94
C CYS A 38 3.67 6.10 9.44
N ALA A 39 4.83 6.67 9.09
CA ALA A 39 6.17 6.25 9.50
C ALA A 39 6.54 4.78 9.20
N MET A 40 5.80 4.11 8.31
CA MET A 40 6.08 2.71 7.96
C MET A 40 7.33 2.61 7.08
N THR A 41 8.29 1.77 7.48
CA THR A 41 9.54 1.53 6.75
C THR A 41 9.43 0.38 5.75
N ILE A 42 9.79 0.63 4.49
CA ILE A 42 9.60 -0.26 3.35
C ILE A 42 10.89 -0.40 2.54
N SER A 43 11.19 -1.64 2.11
CA SER A 43 12.43 -1.98 1.39
C SER A 43 12.64 -1.24 0.07
N ASP A 44 11.57 -0.96 -0.67
CA ASP A 44 11.64 -0.46 -2.04
C ASP A 44 10.40 0.36 -2.45
N LEU A 45 10.52 1.03 -3.60
CA LEU A 45 9.51 1.96 -4.09
C LEU A 45 8.22 1.27 -4.56
N ASP A 46 8.32 0.04 -5.11
CA ASP A 46 7.13 -0.73 -5.52
C ASP A 46 6.26 -1.09 -4.32
N ASN A 47 6.92 -1.49 -3.23
CA ASN A 47 6.27 -1.83 -1.98
C ASN A 47 5.69 -0.59 -1.31
N LEU A 48 6.34 0.58 -1.41
CA LEU A 48 5.79 1.85 -0.92
C LEU A 48 4.54 2.24 -1.69
N ALA A 49 4.59 2.22 -3.02
CA ALA A 49 3.43 2.51 -3.86
C ALA A 49 2.25 1.58 -3.55
N ARG A 50 2.51 0.28 -3.37
CA ARG A 50 1.50 -0.71 -2.99
C ARG A 50 0.95 -0.48 -1.58
N HIS A 51 1.80 -0.14 -0.61
CA HIS A 51 1.39 0.21 0.74
C HIS A 51 0.40 1.38 0.70
N MET A 52 0.77 2.48 0.04
CA MET A 52 -0.08 3.66 -0.09
C MET A 52 -1.41 3.35 -0.79
N ALA A 53 -1.38 2.59 -1.89
CA ALA A 53 -2.59 2.19 -2.61
C ALA A 53 -3.55 1.37 -1.74
N SER A 54 -3.02 0.46 -0.92
CA SER A 54 -3.84 -0.47 -0.13
C SER A 54 -4.29 0.07 1.22
N VAL A 55 -3.46 0.86 1.90
CA VAL A 55 -3.69 1.33 3.27
C VAL A 55 -4.35 2.69 3.29
N HIS A 56 -3.83 3.64 2.50
CA HIS A 56 -4.27 5.03 2.57
C HIS A 56 -5.33 5.35 1.51
N LEU A 57 -5.09 4.94 0.26
CA LEU A 57 -6.01 5.21 -0.85
C LEU A 57 -7.10 4.15 -1.00
N LYS A 58 -6.92 2.96 -0.39
CA LYS A 58 -7.84 1.80 -0.47
C LYS A 58 -8.20 1.38 -1.91
N LEU A 59 -7.37 1.68 -2.90
CA LEU A 59 -7.61 1.40 -4.32
C LEU A 59 -7.60 -0.10 -4.65
N THR A 60 -6.95 -0.90 -3.81
CA THR A 60 -6.81 -2.36 -4.00
C THR A 60 -7.71 -3.17 -3.07
N ALA A 61 -8.62 -2.52 -2.35
CA ALA A 61 -9.56 -3.21 -1.48
C ALA A 61 -10.53 -4.06 -2.32
N GLN A 62 -10.68 -5.33 -1.98
CA GLN A 62 -11.54 -6.29 -2.67
C GLN A 62 -12.39 -7.04 -1.64
N LYS A 63 -13.63 -7.32 -2.00
CA LYS A 63 -14.60 -8.03 -1.15
C LYS A 63 -14.70 -9.48 -1.59
N CYS A 64 -14.72 -10.40 -0.63
CA CYS A 64 -15.07 -11.79 -0.90
C CYS A 64 -16.54 -11.89 -1.32
N PRO A 65 -16.87 -12.50 -2.47
CA PRO A 65 -18.25 -12.60 -2.93
C PRO A 65 -19.10 -13.52 -2.05
N THR A 66 -18.49 -14.49 -1.37
CA THR A 66 -19.19 -15.49 -0.53
C THR A 66 -19.49 -14.95 0.86
N CYS A 67 -18.46 -14.62 1.64
CA CYS A 67 -18.63 -14.20 3.05
C CYS A 67 -18.66 -12.68 3.25
N GLY A 68 -18.39 -11.90 2.21
CA GLY A 68 -18.36 -10.44 2.28
C GLY A 68 -17.16 -9.81 3.00
N SER A 69 -16.16 -10.61 3.41
CA SER A 69 -14.94 -10.11 4.06
C SER A 69 -14.10 -9.23 3.13
N HIS A 70 -13.50 -8.16 3.67
CA HIS A 70 -12.68 -7.21 2.92
C HIS A 70 -11.21 -7.56 3.02
N PHE A 71 -10.51 -7.48 1.89
CA PHE A 71 -9.09 -7.73 1.79
C PHE A 71 -8.41 -6.56 1.08
N SER A 72 -7.31 -6.07 1.64
CA SER A 72 -6.54 -4.97 1.06
C SER A 72 -5.72 -5.38 -0.16
N ARG A 73 -5.62 -6.69 -0.45
CA ARG A 73 -4.82 -7.27 -1.54
C ARG A 73 -5.53 -8.45 -2.20
N THR A 74 -5.40 -8.54 -3.53
CA THR A 74 -5.98 -9.62 -4.34
C THR A 74 -5.44 -11.00 -3.98
N ASP A 75 -4.15 -11.15 -3.72
CA ASP A 75 -3.55 -12.45 -3.39
C ASP A 75 -4.02 -12.97 -2.03
N ALA A 76 -4.25 -12.06 -1.07
CA ALA A 76 -4.84 -12.39 0.22
C ALA A 76 -6.29 -12.86 0.06
N LEU A 77 -7.08 -12.16 -0.76
CA LEU A 77 -8.44 -12.58 -1.11
C LEU A 77 -8.45 -13.96 -1.77
N LEU A 78 -7.62 -14.18 -2.79
CA LEU A 78 -7.57 -15.47 -3.51
C LEU A 78 -7.22 -16.63 -2.57
N ARG A 79 -6.27 -16.41 -1.64
CA ARG A 79 -5.93 -17.42 -0.62
C ARG A 79 -7.08 -17.67 0.34
N HIS A 80 -7.81 -16.63 0.73
CA HIS A 80 -9.00 -16.75 1.55
C HIS A 80 -10.12 -17.51 0.83
N CYS A 81 -10.44 -17.16 -0.41
CA CYS A 81 -11.52 -17.77 -1.18
C CYS A 81 -11.37 -19.28 -1.33
N ARG A 82 -10.14 -19.81 -1.37
CA ARG A 82 -9.90 -21.26 -1.39
C ARG A 82 -10.43 -22.01 -0.16
N LYS A 83 -10.66 -21.32 0.95
CA LYS A 83 -11.17 -21.87 2.21
C LYS A 83 -12.42 -21.13 2.70
N CYS A 84 -13.00 -20.28 1.86
CA CYS A 84 -14.19 -19.53 2.21
C CYS A 84 -15.40 -20.43 1.99
N GLY A 85 -16.10 -20.74 3.08
CA GLY A 85 -17.44 -21.35 3.08
C GLY A 85 -18.50 -20.26 3.12
#